data_AF-A0A9E5R0F7-F1
#
_entry.id   AF-A0A9E5R0F7-F1
#
_cell.length_a   1.000
_cell.length_b   1.000
_cell.length_c   1.000
_cell.angle_alpha   90.00
_cell.angle_beta   90.00
_cell.angle_gamma   90.00
#
_symmetry.space_group_name_H-M   'P 1'
#
loop_
_entity.id
_entity.type
_entity.pdbx_description
1 polymer ?
#
loop_
_entity_poly.entity_id
_entity_poly.type
_entity_poly.pdbx_seq_one_letter_code
_entity_poly.pdbx_strand_id
1 'polypeptide(L)'
;MRITPIEIKQKSFTLKSFGKGFDREEVQAFLKSLAQEWETLLDQNKEYQIKVELLEKEIQKLKEVETSLFRTLKTAEDTSANLVDQARKTADLKIREAQIKADVVLNDARAQAKEIVRKAQERARQALREMLDEMKSQERLYREMENYRDNFLVELRGFMNQSLDKVAHYETKAAHQLPPFAQKIQHAEAEIEAQEEIVDHQEVVRQQEQAQQLADFKPEALPLPQIPQPESGSFFDDLNA
;
A
#
# COMPACT_ATOMS: atom_id res chain seq x y z
N MET A 1 -6.94 -105.82 52.44
CA MET A 1 -7.57 -107.11 52.05
C MET A 1 -7.51 -108.08 53.24
N ARG A 2 -8.39 -109.09 53.28
CA ARG A 2 -8.51 -110.06 54.39
C ARG A 2 -7.69 -111.36 54.21
N ILE A 3 -7.11 -111.60 53.03
CA ILE A 3 -6.29 -112.79 52.74
C ILE A 3 -5.04 -112.38 51.96
N THR A 4 -3.88 -112.90 52.35
CA THR A 4 -2.57 -112.63 51.72
C THR A 4 -2.10 -113.79 50.82
N PRO A 5 -1.21 -113.56 49.82
CA PRO A 5 -0.62 -114.64 49.02
C PRO A 5 0.01 -115.76 49.87
N ILE A 6 0.62 -115.38 51.01
CA ILE A 6 1.23 -116.34 51.92
C ILE A 6 0.19 -117.17 52.68
N GLU A 7 -0.92 -116.56 53.09
CA GLU A 7 -2.05 -117.30 53.68
C GLU A 7 -2.69 -118.26 52.67
N ILE A 8 -2.71 -117.92 51.37
CA ILE A 8 -3.17 -118.84 50.31
C ILE A 8 -2.20 -120.02 50.16
N LYS A 9 -0.87 -119.77 50.13
CA LYS A 9 0.16 -120.84 50.05
C LYS A 9 0.13 -121.78 51.26
N GLN A 10 -0.14 -121.25 52.45
CA GLN A 10 -0.12 -121.98 53.72
C GLN A 10 -1.48 -122.59 54.10
N LYS A 11 -2.53 -122.36 53.31
CA LYS A 11 -3.87 -122.86 53.64
C LYS A 11 -3.90 -124.39 53.59
N SER A 12 -4.25 -125.01 54.72
CA SER A 12 -4.52 -126.44 54.81
C SER A 12 -6.02 -126.69 54.93
N PHE A 13 -6.48 -127.82 54.38
CA PHE A 13 -7.86 -128.28 54.45
C PHE A 13 -7.93 -129.60 55.22
N THR A 14 -8.98 -129.78 56.03
CA THR A 14 -9.23 -131.04 56.75
C THR A 14 -9.82 -132.08 55.80
N LEU A 15 -9.35 -133.34 55.89
CA LEU A 15 -9.97 -134.43 55.13
C LEU A 15 -11.36 -134.73 55.68
N LYS A 16 -12.33 -134.92 54.78
CA LYS A 16 -13.69 -135.31 55.13
C LYS A 16 -13.73 -136.83 55.35
N SER A 17 -14.01 -137.28 56.57
CA SER A 17 -13.87 -138.69 56.97
C SER A 17 -14.81 -139.69 56.25
N PHE A 18 -15.79 -139.23 55.48
CA PHE A 18 -16.83 -140.07 54.85
C PHE A 18 -17.26 -139.56 53.46
N GLY A 19 -16.37 -139.50 52.46
CA GLY A 19 -16.74 -139.20 51.06
C GLY A 19 -15.56 -138.98 50.11
N LYS A 20 -15.83 -138.89 48.80
CA LYS A 20 -14.85 -138.51 47.77
C LYS A 20 -14.38 -137.06 48.00
N GLY A 21 -13.08 -136.86 48.19
CA GLY A 21 -12.44 -135.55 48.33
C GLY A 21 -11.68 -135.14 47.06
N PHE A 22 -11.19 -133.91 47.03
CA PHE A 22 -10.27 -133.45 45.98
C PHE A 22 -8.86 -134.00 46.21
N ASP A 23 -8.10 -134.15 45.13
CA ASP A 23 -6.69 -134.53 45.22
C ASP A 23 -5.90 -133.43 45.92
N ARG A 24 -5.15 -133.82 46.95
CA ARG A 24 -4.34 -132.91 47.76
C ARG A 24 -3.23 -132.26 46.93
N GLU A 25 -2.62 -132.99 46.02
CA GLU A 25 -1.51 -132.48 45.19
C GLU A 25 -2.03 -131.46 44.16
N GLU A 26 -3.17 -131.75 43.53
CA GLU A 26 -3.83 -130.86 42.57
C GLU A 26 -4.29 -129.55 43.24
N VAL A 27 -4.94 -129.65 44.42
CA VAL A 27 -5.37 -128.48 45.20
C VAL A 27 -4.17 -127.64 45.63
N GLN A 28 -3.07 -128.27 46.06
CA GLN A 28 -1.86 -127.54 46.46
C GLN A 28 -1.19 -126.85 45.26
N ALA A 29 -1.18 -127.47 44.08
CA ALA A 29 -0.67 -126.87 42.85
C ALA A 29 -1.51 -125.65 42.44
N PHE A 30 -2.85 -125.76 42.50
CA PHE A 30 -3.76 -124.64 42.25
C PHE A 30 -3.58 -123.49 43.26
N LEU A 31 -3.46 -123.78 44.56
CA LEU A 31 -3.22 -122.74 45.57
C LEU A 31 -1.88 -122.02 45.34
N LYS A 32 -0.85 -122.72 44.86
CA LYS A 32 0.44 -122.09 44.51
C LYS A 32 0.30 -121.15 43.32
N SER A 33 -0.38 -121.56 42.24
CA SER A 33 -0.61 -120.69 41.08
C SER A 33 -1.52 -119.51 41.44
N LEU A 34 -2.58 -119.74 42.21
CA LEU A 34 -3.48 -118.69 42.69
C LEU A 34 -2.74 -117.67 43.55
N ALA A 35 -1.87 -118.12 44.46
CA ALA A 35 -1.06 -117.21 45.26
C ALA A 35 -0.11 -116.36 44.41
N GLN A 36 0.48 -116.93 43.35
CA GLN A 36 1.36 -116.20 42.43
C GLN A 36 0.60 -115.12 41.62
N GLU A 37 -0.56 -115.47 41.08
CA GLU A 37 -1.43 -114.51 40.40
C GLU A 37 -1.94 -113.43 41.36
N TRP A 38 -2.27 -113.80 42.61
CA TRP A 38 -2.70 -112.84 43.64
C TRP A 38 -1.59 -111.85 44.01
N GLU A 39 -0.35 -112.33 44.11
CA GLU A 39 0.83 -111.49 44.34
C GLU A 39 1.05 -110.51 43.18
N THR A 40 0.99 -111.01 41.94
CA THR A 40 1.09 -110.19 40.73
C THR A 40 0.00 -109.11 40.68
N LEU A 41 -1.24 -109.48 40.99
CA LEU A 41 -2.38 -108.55 41.00
C LEU A 41 -2.25 -107.49 42.11
N LEU A 42 -1.72 -107.86 43.28
CA LEU A 42 -1.43 -106.91 44.36
C LEU A 42 -0.35 -105.90 43.97
N ASP A 43 0.71 -106.35 43.30
CA ASP A 43 1.78 -105.46 42.86
C ASP A 43 1.33 -104.52 41.75
N GLN A 44 0.55 -105.02 40.77
CA GLN A 44 -0.09 -104.19 39.76
C GLN A 44 -1.05 -103.17 40.39
N ASN A 45 -1.84 -103.57 41.40
CA ASN A 45 -2.75 -102.65 42.08
C ASN A 45 -1.98 -101.51 42.77
N LYS A 46 -0.88 -101.82 43.47
CA LYS A 46 0.00 -100.80 44.04
C LYS A 46 0.58 -99.87 42.96
N GLU A 47 1.06 -100.42 41.85
CA GLU A 47 1.59 -99.63 40.74
C GLU A 47 0.52 -98.68 40.17
N TYR A 48 -0.71 -99.17 39.97
CA TYR A 48 -1.82 -98.35 39.51
C TYR A 48 -2.22 -97.28 40.52
N GLN A 49 -2.23 -97.59 41.82
CA GLN A 49 -2.49 -96.59 42.87
C GLN A 49 -1.46 -95.46 42.83
N ILE A 50 -0.17 -95.79 42.69
CA ILE A 50 0.91 -94.79 42.55
C ILE A 50 0.72 -93.95 41.29
N LYS A 51 0.38 -94.58 40.15
CA LYS A 51 0.12 -93.87 38.89
C LYS A 51 -1.07 -92.93 39.00
N VAL A 52 -2.17 -93.36 39.62
CA VAL A 52 -3.35 -92.52 39.86
C VAL A 52 -2.97 -91.32 40.69
N GLU A 53 -2.27 -91.52 41.82
CA GLU A 53 -1.86 -90.41 42.68
C GLU A 53 -0.93 -89.41 41.95
N LEU A 54 -0.02 -89.91 41.10
CA LEU A 54 0.83 -89.06 40.27
C LEU A 54 0.04 -88.25 39.24
N LEU A 55 -0.89 -88.90 38.53
CA LEU A 55 -1.72 -88.24 37.52
C LEU A 55 -2.66 -87.20 38.14
N GLU A 56 -3.23 -87.51 39.30
CA GLU A 56 -4.06 -86.56 40.06
C GLU A 56 -3.26 -85.31 40.47
N LYS A 57 -2.01 -85.48 40.91
CA LYS A 57 -1.11 -84.36 41.21
C LYS A 57 -0.81 -83.51 39.96
N GLU A 58 -0.55 -84.15 38.82
CA GLU A 58 -0.27 -83.41 37.58
C GLU A 58 -1.51 -82.67 37.07
N ILE A 59 -2.70 -83.29 37.13
CA ILE A 59 -3.97 -82.62 36.80
C ILE A 59 -4.18 -81.39 37.70
N GLN A 60 -3.91 -81.51 39.00
CA GLN A 60 -4.05 -80.40 39.93
C GLN A 60 -3.12 -79.24 39.56
N LYS A 61 -1.86 -79.54 39.25
CA LYS A 61 -0.88 -78.54 38.79
C LYS A 61 -1.31 -77.87 37.49
N LEU A 62 -1.81 -78.64 36.51
CA LEU A 62 -2.30 -78.09 35.25
C LEU A 62 -3.50 -77.15 35.46
N LYS A 63 -4.44 -77.51 36.35
CA LYS A 63 -5.57 -76.64 36.72
C LYS A 63 -5.13 -75.33 37.37
N GLU A 64 -4.09 -75.37 38.21
CA GLU A 64 -3.52 -74.17 38.82
C GLU A 64 -2.88 -73.25 37.77
N VAL A 65 -2.14 -73.83 36.82
CA VAL A 65 -1.57 -73.09 35.68
C VAL A 65 -2.67 -72.49 34.80
N GLU A 66 -3.69 -73.26 34.45
CA GLU A 66 -4.85 -72.80 33.67
C GLU A 66 -5.56 -71.63 34.36
N THR A 67 -5.81 -71.75 35.66
CA THR A 67 -6.45 -70.70 36.46
C THR A 67 -5.59 -69.42 36.49
N SER A 68 -4.27 -69.57 36.63
CA SER A 68 -3.33 -68.44 36.59
C SER A 68 -3.35 -67.75 35.22
N LEU A 69 -3.25 -68.51 34.14
CA LEU A 69 -3.30 -68.01 32.77
C LEU A 69 -4.61 -67.27 32.48
N PHE A 70 -5.75 -67.84 32.90
CA PHE A 70 -7.05 -67.20 32.72
C PHE A 70 -7.13 -65.87 33.46
N ARG A 71 -6.62 -65.79 34.70
CA ARG A 71 -6.55 -64.54 35.46
C ARG A 71 -5.66 -63.51 34.76
N THR A 72 -4.50 -63.92 34.26
CA THR A 72 -3.59 -63.02 33.52
C THR A 72 -4.23 -62.51 32.24
N LEU A 73 -4.87 -63.39 31.46
CA LEU A 73 -5.54 -63.02 30.22
C LEU A 73 -6.67 -62.02 30.47
N LYS A 74 -7.53 -62.31 31.46
CA LYS A 74 -8.61 -61.40 31.86
C LYS A 74 -8.07 -60.05 32.32
N THR A 75 -7.00 -60.06 33.14
CA THR A 75 -6.36 -58.81 33.58
C THR A 75 -5.81 -58.01 32.39
N ALA A 76 -5.21 -58.68 31.40
CA ALA A 76 -4.70 -58.04 30.20
C ALA A 76 -5.84 -57.46 29.33
N GLU A 77 -6.96 -58.18 29.21
CA GLU A 77 -8.16 -57.71 28.52
C GLU A 77 -8.75 -56.47 29.21
N ASP A 78 -8.98 -56.53 30.52
CA ASP A 78 -9.50 -55.42 31.33
C ASP A 78 -8.56 -54.20 31.24
N THR A 79 -7.25 -54.42 31.31
CA THR A 79 -6.23 -53.36 31.18
C THR A 79 -6.27 -52.73 29.80
N SER A 80 -6.40 -53.55 28.74
CA SER A 80 -6.46 -53.07 27.35
C SER A 80 -7.71 -52.23 27.12
N ALA A 81 -8.87 -52.69 27.61
CA ALA A 81 -10.12 -51.94 27.54
C ALA A 81 -10.01 -50.58 28.27
N ASN A 82 -9.48 -50.59 29.49
CA ASN A 82 -9.24 -49.36 30.25
C ASN A 82 -8.28 -48.40 29.54
N LEU A 83 -7.21 -48.92 28.92
CA LEU A 83 -6.24 -48.11 28.18
C LEU A 83 -6.89 -47.44 26.96
N VAL A 84 -7.73 -48.17 26.22
CA VAL A 84 -8.48 -47.62 25.07
C VAL A 84 -9.44 -46.51 25.53
N ASP A 85 -10.18 -46.72 26.62
CA ASP A 85 -11.09 -45.73 27.16
C ASP A 85 -10.37 -44.48 27.67
N GLN A 86 -9.24 -44.64 28.34
CA GLN A 86 -8.39 -43.53 28.76
C GLN A 86 -7.83 -42.77 27.57
N ALA A 87 -7.33 -43.46 26.54
CA ALA A 87 -6.83 -42.84 25.33
C ALA A 87 -7.92 -42.03 24.61
N ARG A 88 -9.15 -42.56 24.52
CA ARG A 88 -10.31 -41.84 23.96
C ARG A 88 -10.63 -40.57 24.76
N LYS A 89 -10.75 -40.68 26.08
CA LYS A 89 -11.01 -39.51 26.95
C LYS A 89 -9.92 -38.44 26.83
N THR A 90 -8.65 -38.85 26.81
CA THR A 90 -7.52 -37.92 26.65
C THR A 90 -7.52 -37.29 25.26
N ALA A 91 -7.85 -38.04 24.20
CA ALA A 91 -8.00 -37.48 22.86
C ALA A 91 -9.11 -36.43 22.80
N ASP A 92 -10.29 -36.71 23.37
CA ASP A 92 -11.41 -35.75 23.42
C ASP A 92 -11.08 -34.50 24.23
N LEU A 93 -10.31 -34.63 25.31
CA LEU A 93 -9.81 -33.49 26.07
C LEU A 93 -8.82 -32.67 25.25
N LYS A 94 -7.91 -33.32 24.52
CA LYS A 94 -6.92 -32.63 23.67
C LYS A 94 -7.59 -31.90 22.51
N ILE A 95 -8.62 -32.48 21.91
CA ILE A 95 -9.42 -31.83 20.86
C ILE A 95 -10.11 -30.59 21.43
N ARG A 96 -10.77 -30.70 22.58
CA ARG A 96 -11.41 -29.54 23.24
C ARG A 96 -10.41 -28.45 23.62
N GLU A 97 -9.26 -28.82 24.16
CA GLU A 97 -8.19 -27.88 24.49
C GLU A 97 -7.69 -27.15 23.24
N ALA A 98 -7.51 -27.87 22.12
CA ALA A 98 -7.11 -27.29 20.85
C ALA A 98 -8.17 -26.34 20.28
N GLN A 99 -9.46 -26.69 20.37
CA GLN A 99 -10.56 -25.82 19.95
C GLN A 99 -10.59 -24.52 20.74
N ILE A 100 -10.49 -24.59 22.07
CA ILE A 100 -10.46 -23.38 22.94
C ILE A 100 -9.26 -22.51 22.58
N LYS A 101 -8.08 -23.10 22.40
CA LYS A 101 -6.87 -22.35 21.98
C LYS A 101 -7.05 -21.70 20.63
N ALA A 102 -7.64 -22.41 19.66
CA ALA A 102 -7.93 -21.86 18.34
C ALA A 102 -8.90 -20.67 18.42
N ASP A 103 -9.97 -20.77 19.22
CA ASP A 103 -10.93 -19.70 19.42
C ASP A 103 -10.29 -18.46 20.06
N VAL A 104 -9.41 -18.66 21.06
CA VAL A 104 -8.65 -17.57 21.68
C VAL A 104 -7.78 -16.86 20.63
N VAL A 105 -7.01 -17.62 19.85
CA VAL A 105 -6.14 -17.06 18.80
C VAL A 105 -6.96 -16.32 17.74
N LEU A 106 -8.08 -16.88 17.30
CA LEU A 106 -8.96 -16.25 16.32
C LEU A 106 -9.58 -14.95 16.86
N ASN A 107 -9.99 -14.93 18.11
CA ASN A 107 -10.56 -13.74 18.73
C ASN A 107 -9.50 -12.64 18.93
N ASP A 108 -8.29 -13.00 19.36
CA ASP A 108 -7.18 -12.07 19.46
C ASP A 108 -6.79 -11.50 18.08
N ALA A 109 -6.64 -12.35 17.07
CA ALA A 109 -6.37 -11.93 15.70
C ALA A 109 -7.47 -10.98 15.15
N ARG A 110 -8.75 -11.28 15.42
CA ARG A 110 -9.87 -10.41 15.05
C ARG A 110 -9.83 -9.06 15.79
N ALA A 111 -9.48 -9.05 17.07
CA ALA A 111 -9.34 -7.83 17.85
C ALA A 111 -8.19 -6.96 17.31
N GLN A 112 -7.04 -7.56 17.04
CA GLN A 112 -5.90 -6.88 16.43
C GLN A 112 -6.23 -6.33 15.04
N ALA A 113 -6.91 -7.11 14.20
CA ALA A 113 -7.33 -6.66 12.87
C ALA A 113 -8.27 -5.45 12.95
N LYS A 114 -9.26 -5.48 13.84
CA LYS A 114 -10.16 -4.33 14.10
C LYS A 114 -9.37 -3.10 14.54
N GLU A 115 -8.40 -3.28 15.43
CA GLU A 115 -7.59 -2.18 15.95
C GLU A 115 -6.68 -1.58 14.86
N ILE A 116 -6.09 -2.40 13.99
CA ILE A 116 -5.31 -1.95 12.84
C ILE A 116 -6.19 -1.11 11.91
N VAL A 117 -7.39 -1.60 11.57
CA VAL A 117 -8.34 -0.87 10.72
C VAL A 117 -8.74 0.45 11.37
N ARG A 118 -9.06 0.46 12.67
CA ARG A 118 -9.40 1.68 13.41
C ARG A 118 -8.26 2.70 13.35
N LYS A 119 -7.02 2.29 13.64
CA LYS A 119 -5.84 3.16 13.57
C LYS A 119 -5.59 3.69 12.16
N ALA A 120 -5.78 2.85 11.13
CA ALA A 120 -5.63 3.28 9.74
C ALA A 120 -6.68 4.34 9.36
N GLN A 121 -7.94 4.14 9.76
CA GLN A 121 -9.02 5.10 9.54
C GLN A 121 -8.76 6.43 10.27
N GLU A 122 -8.26 6.39 11.50
CA GLU A 122 -7.91 7.59 12.27
C GLU A 122 -6.78 8.37 11.60
N ARG A 123 -5.72 7.69 11.16
CA ARG A 123 -4.63 8.32 10.40
C ARG A 123 -5.12 8.92 9.09
N ALA A 124 -5.98 8.22 8.35
CA ALA A 124 -6.55 8.75 7.11
C ALA A 124 -7.39 10.02 7.37
N ARG A 125 -8.21 10.03 8.43
CA ARG A 125 -8.99 11.21 8.84
C ARG A 125 -8.10 12.36 9.31
N GLN A 126 -6.99 12.06 9.96
CA GLN A 126 -6.03 13.08 10.38
C GLN A 126 -5.34 13.69 9.15
N ALA A 127 -4.79 12.87 8.25
CA ALA A 127 -4.16 13.32 7.03
C ALA A 127 -5.11 14.16 6.16
N LEU A 128 -6.38 13.75 6.05
CA LEU A 128 -7.39 14.53 5.32
C LEU A 128 -7.64 15.89 5.97
N ARG A 129 -7.69 15.97 7.30
CA ARG A 129 -7.85 17.25 8.01
C ARG A 129 -6.66 18.17 7.78
N GLU A 130 -5.44 17.65 7.94
CA GLU A 130 -4.21 18.39 7.68
C GLU A 130 -4.16 18.92 6.23
N MET A 131 -4.53 18.08 5.25
CA MET A 131 -4.59 18.47 3.84
C MET A 131 -5.65 19.55 3.58
N LEU A 132 -6.83 19.46 4.21
CA LEU A 132 -7.88 20.48 4.08
C LEU A 132 -7.47 21.81 4.70
N ASP A 133 -6.77 21.78 5.84
CA ASP A 133 -6.29 22.99 6.49
C ASP A 133 -5.17 23.65 5.68
N GLU A 134 -4.27 22.86 5.09
CA GLU A 134 -3.25 23.33 4.14
C GLU A 134 -3.90 23.91 2.86
N MET A 135 -4.91 23.25 2.31
CA MET A 135 -5.63 23.79 1.14
C MET A 135 -6.26 25.16 1.47
N LYS A 136 -6.85 25.32 2.65
CA LYS A 136 -7.42 26.60 3.10
C LYS A 136 -6.36 27.67 3.38
N SER A 137 -5.16 27.29 3.80
CA SER A 137 -4.06 28.25 3.99
C SER A 137 -3.57 28.73 2.62
N GLN A 138 -3.41 27.82 1.66
CA GLN A 138 -3.04 28.12 0.28
C GLN A 138 -4.07 29.00 -0.42
N GLU A 139 -5.37 28.72 -0.25
CA GLU A 139 -6.44 29.56 -0.81
C GLU A 139 -6.34 31.00 -0.27
N ARG A 140 -6.07 31.17 1.03
CA ARG A 140 -5.89 32.49 1.64
C ARG A 140 -4.69 33.22 1.06
N LEU A 141 -3.55 32.56 0.95
CA LEU A 141 -2.35 33.13 0.32
C LEU A 141 -2.62 33.55 -1.12
N TYR A 142 -3.36 32.74 -1.88
CA TYR A 142 -3.72 33.06 -3.26
C TYR A 142 -4.60 34.31 -3.34
N ARG A 143 -5.60 34.44 -2.46
CA ARG A 143 -6.43 35.65 -2.36
C ARG A 143 -5.62 36.89 -1.98
N GLU A 144 -4.66 36.76 -1.06
CA GLU A 144 -3.76 37.87 -0.69
C GLU A 144 -2.90 38.31 -1.87
N MET A 145 -2.35 37.38 -2.65
CA MET A 145 -1.62 37.68 -3.88
C MET A 145 -2.49 38.33 -4.95
N GLU A 146 -3.75 37.89 -5.07
CA GLU A 146 -4.72 38.50 -5.99
C GLU A 146 -5.05 39.95 -5.58
N ASN A 147 -5.28 40.19 -4.30
CA ASN A 147 -5.47 41.55 -3.78
C ASN A 147 -4.22 42.42 -4.01
N TYR A 148 -3.02 41.87 -3.83
CA TYR A 148 -1.77 42.57 -4.10
C TYR A 148 -1.63 42.93 -5.58
N ARG A 149 -1.92 41.98 -6.49
CA ARG A 149 -1.97 42.22 -7.93
C ARG A 149 -2.91 43.38 -8.26
N ASP A 150 -4.12 43.34 -7.73
CA ASP A 150 -5.15 44.34 -8.04
C ASP A 150 -4.77 45.73 -7.49
N ASN A 151 -4.25 45.80 -6.27
CA ASN A 151 -3.73 47.03 -5.69
C ASN A 151 -2.56 47.59 -6.50
N PHE A 152 -1.61 46.75 -6.91
CA PHE A 152 -0.46 47.17 -7.73
C PHE A 152 -0.91 47.72 -9.09
N LEU A 153 -1.91 47.11 -9.72
CA LEU A 153 -2.47 47.62 -10.99
C LEU A 153 -3.11 49.00 -10.81
N VAL A 154 -3.79 49.24 -9.68
CA VAL A 154 -4.35 50.56 -9.35
C VAL A 154 -3.24 51.59 -9.11
N GLU A 155 -2.21 51.23 -8.34
CA GLU A 155 -1.04 52.09 -8.10
C GLU A 155 -0.33 52.45 -9.42
N LEU A 156 -0.10 51.47 -10.28
CA LEU A 156 0.52 51.67 -11.59
C LEU A 156 -0.32 52.61 -12.47
N ARG A 157 -1.64 52.44 -12.50
CA ARG A 157 -2.55 53.33 -13.21
C ARG A 157 -2.52 54.76 -12.65
N GLY A 158 -2.50 54.89 -11.32
CA GLY A 158 -2.34 56.18 -10.65
C GLY A 158 -1.04 56.88 -11.00
N PHE A 159 0.07 56.14 -10.97
CA PHE A 159 1.40 56.65 -11.35
C PHE A 159 1.47 57.09 -12.82
N MET A 160 0.89 56.31 -13.73
CA MET A 160 0.80 56.68 -15.15
C MET A 160 0.00 57.97 -15.35
N ASN A 161 -1.17 58.09 -14.71
CA ASN A 161 -1.98 59.31 -14.78
C ASN A 161 -1.22 60.53 -14.22
N GLN A 162 -0.57 60.41 -13.05
CA GLN A 162 0.25 61.48 -12.48
C GLN A 162 1.42 61.88 -13.39
N SER A 163 2.01 60.90 -14.08
CA SER A 163 3.09 61.15 -15.03
C SER A 163 2.57 61.89 -16.26
N LEU A 164 1.40 61.50 -16.78
CA LEU A 164 0.71 62.21 -17.86
C LEU A 164 0.35 63.64 -17.47
N ASP A 165 -0.17 63.85 -16.25
CA ASP A 165 -0.49 65.19 -15.73
C ASP A 165 0.76 66.07 -15.63
N LYS A 166 1.90 65.51 -15.20
CA LYS A 166 3.19 66.22 -15.19
C LYS A 166 3.61 66.60 -16.60
N VAL A 167 3.50 65.69 -17.57
CA VAL A 167 3.81 65.99 -18.99
C VAL A 167 2.90 67.10 -19.50
N ALA A 168 1.59 67.01 -19.31
CA ALA A 168 0.64 68.05 -19.69
C ALA A 168 0.93 69.40 -19.01
N HIS A 169 1.32 69.39 -17.73
CA HIS A 169 1.73 70.60 -17.01
C HIS A 169 3.01 71.20 -17.60
N TYR A 170 4.01 70.39 -17.95
CA TYR A 170 5.23 70.88 -18.61
C TYR A 170 4.95 71.38 -20.02
N GLU A 171 4.08 70.74 -20.80
CA GLU A 171 3.62 71.23 -22.10
C GLU A 171 2.91 72.59 -21.95
N THR A 172 2.03 72.70 -20.96
CA THR A 172 1.32 73.96 -20.66
C THR A 172 2.28 75.05 -20.18
N LYS A 173 3.22 74.71 -19.30
CA LYS A 173 4.25 75.64 -18.80
C LYS A 173 5.21 76.06 -19.90
N ALA A 174 5.62 75.14 -20.78
CA ALA A 174 6.40 75.46 -21.97
C ALA A 174 5.62 76.43 -22.88
N ALA A 175 4.33 76.20 -23.09
CA ALA A 175 3.46 77.10 -23.83
C ALA A 175 3.30 78.49 -23.17
N HIS A 176 3.41 78.60 -21.84
CA HIS A 176 3.33 79.88 -21.10
C HIS A 176 4.69 80.59 -20.93
N GLN A 177 5.81 79.86 -20.85
CA GLN A 177 7.15 80.42 -20.64
C GLN A 177 7.85 80.82 -21.93
N LEU A 178 7.46 80.22 -23.06
CA LEU A 178 7.74 80.78 -24.35
C LEU A 178 6.65 81.84 -24.59
N PRO A 179 6.96 83.17 -24.63
CA PRO A 179 6.08 84.06 -25.39
C PRO A 179 5.92 83.42 -26.76
N PRO A 180 4.74 83.46 -27.41
CA PRO A 180 4.62 82.91 -28.75
C PRO A 180 5.80 83.48 -29.51
N PHE A 181 6.72 82.62 -29.95
CA PHE A 181 7.85 83.10 -30.73
C PHE A 181 7.30 83.90 -31.92
N ALA A 182 6.10 83.52 -32.38
CA ALA A 182 5.19 84.29 -33.22
C ALA A 182 4.90 85.74 -32.76
N GLN A 183 4.63 86.04 -31.49
CA GLN A 183 4.41 87.42 -31.01
C GLN A 183 5.71 88.24 -30.98
N LYS A 184 6.84 87.62 -30.64
CA LYS A 184 8.16 88.29 -30.72
C LYS A 184 8.59 88.51 -32.17
N ILE A 185 8.29 87.57 -33.07
CA ILE A 185 8.47 87.72 -34.52
C ILE A 185 7.56 88.84 -35.02
N GLN A 186 6.27 88.84 -34.70
CA GLN A 186 5.33 89.89 -35.13
C GLN A 186 5.75 91.28 -34.63
N HIS A 187 6.24 91.40 -33.39
CA HIS A 187 6.77 92.66 -32.89
C HIS A 187 8.05 93.09 -33.63
N ALA A 188 8.95 92.15 -33.92
CA ALA A 188 10.18 92.42 -34.68
C ALA A 188 9.87 92.77 -36.15
N GLU A 189 8.91 92.09 -36.76
CA GLU A 189 8.41 92.39 -38.12
C GLU A 189 7.79 93.78 -38.17
N ALA A 190 6.91 94.13 -37.21
CA ALA A 190 6.32 95.47 -37.13
C ALA A 190 7.36 96.58 -36.86
N GLU A 191 8.41 96.31 -36.06
CA GLU A 191 9.51 97.25 -35.86
C GLU A 191 10.39 97.42 -37.11
N ILE A 192 10.60 96.36 -37.90
CA ILE A 192 11.30 96.42 -39.19
C ILE A 192 10.46 97.20 -40.21
N GLU A 193 9.16 96.92 -40.32
CA GLU A 193 8.24 97.58 -41.24
C GLU A 193 8.11 99.08 -40.92
N ALA A 194 8.04 99.45 -39.64
CA ALA A 194 8.04 100.86 -39.22
C ALA A 194 9.37 101.58 -39.53
N GLN A 195 10.50 100.88 -39.53
CA GLN A 195 11.78 101.45 -39.95
C GLN A 195 11.90 101.57 -41.46
N GLU A 196 11.38 100.61 -42.23
CA GLU A 196 11.30 100.69 -43.70
C GLU A 196 10.38 101.84 -44.14
N GLU A 197 9.21 102.03 -43.51
CA GLU A 197 8.33 103.18 -43.82
C GLU A 197 9.00 104.53 -43.53
N ILE A 198 9.83 104.65 -42.49
CA ILE A 198 10.57 105.89 -42.21
C ILE A 198 11.66 106.14 -43.28
N VAL A 199 12.35 105.09 -43.72
CA VAL A 199 13.36 105.18 -44.78
C VAL A 199 12.71 105.56 -46.11
N ASP A 200 11.57 104.94 -46.43
CA ASP A 200 10.81 105.21 -47.66
C ASP A 200 10.24 106.64 -47.62
N HIS A 201 9.77 107.12 -46.47
CA HIS A 201 9.33 108.51 -46.33
C HIS A 201 10.49 109.51 -46.47
N GLN A 202 11.68 109.18 -45.97
CA GLN A 202 12.89 109.99 -46.18
C GLN A 202 13.34 109.97 -47.66
N GLU A 203 13.22 108.84 -48.36
CA GLU A 203 13.50 108.76 -49.80
C GLU A 203 12.48 109.55 -50.62
N VAL A 204 11.19 109.49 -50.29
CA VAL A 204 10.14 110.29 -50.95
C VAL A 204 10.35 111.79 -50.72
N VAL A 205 10.71 112.22 -49.51
CA VAL A 205 11.05 113.64 -49.24
C VAL A 205 12.27 114.06 -50.07
N ARG A 206 13.29 113.22 -50.16
CA ARG A 206 14.50 113.48 -50.95
C ARG A 206 14.22 113.53 -52.46
N GLN A 207 13.31 112.67 -52.96
CA GLN A 207 12.83 112.70 -54.34
C GLN A 207 11.92 113.91 -54.62
N GLN A 208 11.13 114.36 -53.64
CA GLN A 208 10.33 115.59 -53.74
C GLN A 208 11.21 116.85 -53.75
N GLU A 209 12.30 116.89 -52.97
CA GLU A 209 13.29 117.96 -53.04
C GLU A 209 14.00 118.00 -54.41
N GLN A 210 14.33 116.84 -54.98
CA GLN A 210 14.85 116.76 -56.36
C GLN A 210 13.79 117.18 -57.40
N ALA A 211 12.53 116.78 -57.24
CA ALA A 211 11.44 117.17 -58.14
C ALA A 211 11.10 118.67 -58.04
N GLN A 212 11.28 119.31 -56.88
CA GLN A 212 11.19 120.77 -56.74
C GLN A 212 12.34 121.50 -57.42
N GLN A 213 13.54 120.91 -57.50
CA GLN A 213 14.64 121.45 -58.33
C GLN A 213 14.37 121.32 -59.83
N LEU A 214 13.53 120.37 -60.25
CA LEU A 214 13.03 120.26 -61.63
C LEU A 214 11.88 121.24 -61.96
N ALA A 215 11.22 121.85 -60.96
CA ALA A 215 10.06 122.72 -61.17
C ALA A 215 10.40 124.21 -61.45
N ASP A 216 11.66 124.63 -61.27
CA ASP A 216 12.16 125.97 -61.64
C ASP A 216 12.89 126.01 -63.00
N PHE A 217 12.87 124.90 -63.76
CA PHE A 217 13.51 124.81 -65.07
C PHE A 217 12.54 125.16 -66.21
N LYS A 218 12.79 126.30 -66.89
CA LYS A 218 12.18 126.66 -68.18
C LYS A 218 12.68 125.71 -69.29
N PRO A 219 11.80 125.08 -70.08
CA PRO A 219 12.21 124.31 -71.26
C PRO A 219 12.35 125.23 -72.49
N GLU A 220 13.48 125.17 -73.19
CA GLU A 220 13.64 125.78 -74.52
C GLU A 220 13.93 124.68 -75.54
N ALA A 221 13.11 124.65 -76.59
CA ALA A 221 12.95 123.53 -77.51
C ALA A 221 14.19 123.24 -78.38
N LEU A 222 14.50 121.96 -78.57
CA LEU A 222 15.36 121.45 -79.64
C LEU A 222 14.67 120.28 -80.35
N PRO A 223 14.93 120.08 -81.67
CA PRO A 223 13.94 119.58 -82.62
C PRO A 223 14.05 118.08 -82.94
N LEU A 224 12.91 117.56 -83.41
CA LEU A 224 12.62 116.23 -83.92
C LEU A 224 13.38 115.85 -85.20
N PRO A 225 13.57 114.54 -85.45
CA PRO A 225 13.57 113.99 -86.79
C PRO A 225 12.33 113.10 -87.03
N GLN A 226 11.68 113.38 -88.16
CA GLN A 226 10.86 112.48 -88.96
C GLN A 226 11.65 111.19 -89.33
N ILE A 227 11.09 110.05 -89.76
CA ILE A 227 10.14 109.79 -90.85
C ILE A 227 9.74 108.28 -90.79
N PRO A 228 8.63 107.90 -91.41
CA PRO A 228 8.13 106.52 -91.55
C PRO A 228 8.57 105.79 -92.82
N GLN A 229 8.33 104.46 -92.85
CA GLN A 229 7.69 103.63 -93.90
C GLN A 229 8.40 102.27 -94.11
N PRO A 230 7.67 101.20 -94.48
CA PRO A 230 8.19 99.84 -94.54
C PRO A 230 8.43 99.37 -96.00
N GLU A 231 9.50 98.61 -96.24
CA GLU A 231 9.69 97.86 -97.49
C GLU A 231 10.37 96.50 -97.25
N SER A 232 10.09 95.61 -98.18
CA SER A 232 10.77 94.36 -98.47
C SER A 232 12.27 94.54 -98.72
N GLY A 233 13.10 93.76 -98.03
CA GLY A 233 14.52 93.55 -98.34
C GLY A 233 15.04 92.26 -97.72
N SER A 234 15.48 91.31 -98.55
CA SER A 234 16.41 90.24 -98.18
C SER A 234 17.82 90.83 -98.19
N PHE A 235 18.65 90.50 -97.20
CA PHE A 235 20.10 90.53 -97.40
C PHE A 235 20.81 89.82 -96.24
N PHE A 236 21.06 88.51 -96.40
CA PHE A 236 22.38 88.03 -96.00
C PHE A 236 23.36 88.81 -96.85
N ASP A 237 24.09 89.75 -96.26
CA ASP A 237 25.33 90.34 -96.78
C ASP A 237 25.69 91.48 -95.82
N ASP A 238 26.41 91.12 -94.77
CA ASP A 238 27.82 91.42 -94.75
C ASP A 238 28.37 90.83 -93.45
N LEU A 239 28.99 89.66 -93.57
CA LEU A 239 30.46 89.55 -93.58
C LEU A 239 30.95 89.67 -92.13
N ASN A 240 31.28 88.57 -91.46
CA ASN A 240 32.62 87.99 -91.61
C ASN A 240 33.67 89.05 -91.97
N ALA A 241 34.14 89.74 -90.94
CA ALA A 241 35.52 90.17 -90.78
C ALA A 241 35.89 90.05 -89.30
#